data_AF-A0A1C4W1X3-F1
#
_entry.id   AF-A0A1C4W1X3-F1
#
_cell.length_a   1.000
_cell.length_b   1.000
_cell.length_c   1.000
_cell.angle_alpha   90.00
_cell.angle_beta   90.00
_cell.angle_gamma   90.00
#
_symmetry.space_group_name_H-M   'P 1'
#
loop_
_entity.id
_entity.type
_entity.pdbx_description
1 polymer ?
#
loop_
_entity_poly.entity_id
_entity_poly.type
_entity_poly.pdbx_seq_one_letter_code
_entity_poly.pdbx_strand_id
1 'polypeptide(L)'
;MIVPTGQDVARLAGMTADPADDTRTRILRAALDLFAEHGYQRTSLRQIGERLRLTKTAILYHFPAKEHLLAALVEPLLADLETLLDAAQTQPTEQARWTVLEGWVDVILAHRRPLGMLYHDIALVGRGDTYHRLMEVAMRANDLIAGPNAGRRERVLAVQAVGACSDPVVFFTDVPDEVLRADMLDGARRLLAPHPADTAAGPPAGSAAGSRTDAAAGPHTDAEAGPRTDAAAGPDADAAAGPDADATLGSATPATPAGAASGAASRRRRPGRPAALGREQVEAARRMHAAGTHSVDAIAAALGVSRATVYRHLTAP
;
A
#
# COMPACT_ATOMS: atom_id res chain seq x y z
N MET A 1 -46.38 50.06 19.48
CA MET A 1 -45.67 48.82 19.81
C MET A 1 -44.87 48.45 18.57
N ILE A 2 -43.54 48.55 18.62
CA ILE A 2 -42.69 48.45 17.42
C ILE A 2 -42.32 46.98 17.20
N VAL A 3 -42.67 46.44 16.04
CA VAL A 3 -42.30 45.07 15.64
C VAL A 3 -40.94 45.15 14.92
N PRO A 4 -39.90 44.40 15.36
CA PRO A 4 -38.59 44.46 14.72
C PRO A 4 -38.58 43.73 13.38
N THR A 5 -37.96 44.36 12.38
CA THR A 5 -37.85 43.83 11.01
C THR A 5 -36.80 42.72 10.93
N GLY A 6 -37.02 41.70 10.09
CA GLY A 6 -36.16 40.51 9.95
C GLY A 6 -34.74 40.71 9.40
N GLN A 7 -34.16 41.91 9.47
CA GLN A 7 -32.79 42.20 9.04
C GLN A 7 -31.77 42.25 10.20
N ASP A 8 -32.19 42.37 11.46
CA ASP A 8 -31.25 42.41 12.61
C ASP A 8 -30.82 41.01 13.11
N VAL A 9 -31.61 39.95 12.85
CA VAL A 9 -31.18 38.57 13.15
C VAL A 9 -30.03 38.08 12.26
N ALA A 10 -29.82 38.70 11.10
CA ALA A 10 -28.76 38.33 10.15
C ALA A 10 -27.37 38.88 10.53
N ARG A 11 -27.27 39.83 11.48
CA ARG A 11 -25.99 40.47 11.87
C ARG A 11 -25.33 39.90 13.12
N LEU A 12 -25.98 38.96 13.83
CA LEU A 12 -25.43 38.27 15.00
C LEU A 12 -25.19 36.76 14.79
N ALA A 13 -25.50 36.23 13.59
CA ALA A 13 -25.17 34.85 13.19
C ALA A 13 -23.80 34.75 12.47
N GLY A 14 -22.91 35.74 12.66
CA GLY A 14 -21.55 35.68 12.16
C GLY A 14 -20.72 34.68 12.97
N MET A 15 -20.02 33.78 12.27
CA MET A 15 -18.91 32.97 12.80
C MET A 15 -19.25 31.67 13.56
N THR A 16 -20.38 31.03 13.27
CA THR A 16 -20.41 29.55 13.34
C THR A 16 -19.71 29.00 12.09
N ALA A 17 -18.49 28.48 12.26
CA ALA A 17 -17.77 27.80 11.19
C ALA A 17 -18.60 26.60 10.68
N ASP A 18 -18.71 26.47 9.36
CA ASP A 18 -19.34 25.33 8.71
C ASP A 18 -18.56 24.04 9.09
N PRO A 19 -19.20 23.00 9.66
CA PRO A 19 -18.51 21.78 10.08
C PRO A 19 -17.76 21.03 8.95
N ALA A 20 -17.95 21.44 7.69
CA ALA A 20 -17.34 20.82 6.52
C ALA A 20 -15.93 21.35 6.13
N ASP A 21 -15.43 22.45 6.72
CA ASP A 21 -14.16 23.08 6.30
C ASP A 21 -13.01 23.00 7.34
N ASP A 22 -12.91 21.86 8.05
CA ASP A 22 -11.74 21.59 8.89
C ASP A 22 -10.44 21.61 8.05
N THR A 23 -9.37 22.14 8.65
CA THR A 23 -8.04 22.25 8.04
C THR A 23 -7.52 20.88 7.61
N ARG A 24 -7.83 19.81 8.35
CA ARG A 24 -7.48 18.43 7.96
C ARG A 24 -8.11 18.03 6.62
N THR A 25 -9.40 18.33 6.42
CA THR A 25 -10.15 18.03 5.18
C THR A 25 -9.60 18.84 4.01
N ARG A 26 -9.27 20.12 4.23
CA ARG A 26 -8.63 20.98 3.22
C ARG A 26 -7.25 20.46 2.79
N ILE A 27 -6.44 19.98 3.75
CA ILE A 27 -5.16 19.33 3.49
C ILE A 27 -5.34 18.07 2.64
N LEU A 28 -6.27 17.19 2.99
CA LEU A 28 -6.55 15.98 2.20
C LEU A 28 -7.00 16.31 0.77
N ARG A 29 -7.92 17.26 0.58
CA ARG A 29 -8.38 17.68 -0.75
C ARG A 29 -7.22 18.18 -1.62
N ALA A 30 -6.38 19.07 -1.08
CA ALA A 30 -5.22 19.59 -1.82
C ALA A 30 -4.14 18.53 -2.08
N ALA A 31 -3.96 17.57 -1.16
CA ALA A 31 -3.06 16.43 -1.35
C ALA A 31 -3.56 15.52 -2.47
N LEU A 32 -4.86 15.19 -2.50
CA LEU A 32 -5.47 14.35 -3.55
C LEU A 32 -5.38 15.01 -4.93
N ASP A 33 -5.64 16.31 -5.04
CA ASP A 33 -5.45 17.06 -6.29
C ASP A 33 -4.00 16.94 -6.77
N LEU A 34 -3.02 17.29 -5.91
CA LEU A 34 -1.61 17.29 -6.28
C LEU A 34 -1.07 15.88 -6.58
N PHE A 35 -1.50 14.86 -5.83
CA PHE A 35 -1.15 13.46 -6.08
C PHE A 35 -1.74 12.94 -7.39
N ALA A 36 -2.97 13.34 -7.77
CA ALA A 36 -3.53 12.97 -9.07
C ALA A 36 -2.84 13.70 -10.24
N GLU A 37 -2.50 14.99 -10.07
CA GLU A 37 -1.85 15.80 -11.12
C GLU A 37 -0.36 15.45 -11.31
N HIS A 38 0.38 15.22 -10.23
CA HIS A 38 1.85 15.09 -10.24
C HIS A 38 2.33 13.70 -9.78
N GLY A 39 1.45 12.81 -9.38
CA GLY A 39 1.79 11.59 -8.67
C GLY A 39 2.15 11.84 -7.20
N TYR A 40 1.92 10.83 -6.37
CA TYR A 40 2.34 10.78 -4.98
C TYR A 40 3.83 11.10 -4.87
N GLN A 41 4.72 10.35 -5.55
CA GLN A 41 6.17 10.45 -5.29
C GLN A 41 6.74 11.86 -5.54
N ARG A 42 6.35 12.52 -6.64
CA ARG A 42 6.86 13.87 -7.01
C ARG A 42 6.24 15.01 -6.18
N THR A 43 5.17 14.74 -5.41
CA THR A 43 4.51 15.74 -4.57
C THR A 43 5.15 15.83 -3.18
N SER A 44 5.44 17.05 -2.72
CA SER A 44 6.00 17.32 -1.39
C SER A 44 5.00 18.02 -0.46
N LEU A 45 5.19 17.85 0.86
CA LEU A 45 4.43 18.59 1.88
C LEU A 45 4.58 20.12 1.76
N ARG A 46 5.67 20.61 1.12
CA ARG A 46 5.85 22.04 0.83
C ARG A 46 4.87 22.53 -0.23
N GLN A 47 4.70 21.81 -1.34
CA GLN A 47 3.75 22.18 -2.41
C GLN A 47 2.30 22.17 -1.91
N ILE A 48 1.94 21.21 -1.05
CA ILE A 48 0.63 21.17 -0.39
C ILE A 48 0.44 22.41 0.51
N GLY A 49 1.48 22.79 1.27
CA GLY A 49 1.50 24.00 2.09
C GLY A 49 1.34 25.28 1.27
N GLU A 50 2.07 25.40 0.17
CA GLU A 50 1.99 26.54 -0.75
C GLU A 50 0.59 26.70 -1.36
N ARG A 51 -0.04 25.61 -1.82
CA ARG A 51 -1.42 25.60 -2.35
C ARG A 51 -2.45 26.06 -1.31
N LEU A 52 -2.22 25.77 -0.02
CA LEU A 52 -3.14 26.10 1.08
C LEU A 52 -2.76 27.35 1.90
N ARG A 53 -1.62 27.98 1.61
CA ARG A 53 -0.98 29.02 2.44
C ARG A 53 -0.71 28.58 3.89
N LEU A 54 -0.35 27.31 4.06
CA LEU A 54 0.03 26.68 5.33
C LEU A 54 1.53 26.40 5.36
N THR A 55 2.13 26.44 6.56
CA THR A 55 3.51 25.99 6.73
C THR A 55 3.59 24.46 6.69
N LYS A 56 4.76 23.91 6.32
CA LYS A 56 5.04 22.46 6.45
C LYS A 56 4.76 21.96 7.87
N THR A 57 5.09 22.75 8.89
CA THR A 57 4.82 22.43 10.30
C THR A 57 3.33 22.35 10.62
N ALA A 58 2.50 23.25 10.07
CA ALA A 58 1.05 23.18 10.22
C ALA A 58 0.45 21.93 9.57
N ILE A 59 0.97 21.48 8.43
CA ILE A 59 0.56 20.20 7.83
C ILE A 59 1.00 19.02 8.69
N LEU A 60 2.26 19.02 9.16
CA LEU A 60 2.81 17.96 10.00
C LEU A 60 2.08 17.78 11.34
N TYR A 61 1.44 18.84 11.86
CA TYR A 61 0.56 18.77 13.02
C TYR A 61 -0.66 17.87 12.80
N HIS A 62 -1.25 17.90 11.60
CA HIS A 62 -2.39 17.04 11.24
C HIS A 62 -1.97 15.68 10.68
N PHE A 63 -0.84 15.62 9.98
CA PHE A 63 -0.33 14.42 9.28
C PHE A 63 1.18 14.28 9.50
N PRO A 64 1.63 13.44 10.46
CA PRO A 64 3.04 13.38 10.87
C PRO A 64 4.04 13.01 9.76
N ALA A 65 3.58 12.38 8.70
CA ALA A 65 4.36 12.14 7.48
C ALA A 65 3.45 12.11 6.24
N LYS A 66 4.04 12.15 5.05
CA LYS A 66 3.33 12.15 3.76
C LYS A 66 2.51 10.86 3.55
N GLU A 67 2.99 9.76 4.10
CA GLU A 67 2.37 8.45 4.10
C GLU A 67 1.04 8.46 4.86
N HIS A 68 0.90 9.32 5.87
CA HIS A 68 -0.35 9.48 6.63
C HIS A 68 -1.42 10.24 5.83
N LEU A 69 -1.02 11.08 4.86
CA LEU A 69 -1.96 11.66 3.89
C LEU A 69 -2.47 10.58 2.95
N LEU A 70 -1.58 9.75 2.40
CA LEU A 70 -1.94 8.64 1.51
C LEU A 70 -2.89 7.66 2.21
N ALA A 71 -2.52 7.20 3.41
CA ALA A 71 -3.37 6.33 4.21
C ALA A 71 -4.75 6.95 4.46
N ALA A 72 -4.81 8.21 4.92
CA ALA A 72 -6.09 8.88 5.20
C ALA A 72 -6.93 9.22 3.95
N LEU A 73 -6.33 9.30 2.76
CA LEU A 73 -7.05 9.44 1.48
C LEU A 73 -7.65 8.12 0.98
N VAL A 74 -7.01 7.00 1.32
CA VAL A 74 -7.36 5.65 0.84
C VAL A 74 -8.22 4.90 1.87
N GLU A 75 -8.19 5.30 3.14
CA GLU A 75 -8.97 4.69 4.23
C GLU A 75 -10.48 4.53 3.92
N PRO A 76 -11.20 5.52 3.35
CA PRO A 76 -12.62 5.35 3.05
C PRO A 76 -12.89 4.24 2.02
N LEU A 77 -12.06 4.18 0.96
CA LEU A 77 -12.12 3.12 -0.05
C LEU A 77 -11.86 1.75 0.57
N LEU A 78 -10.84 1.62 1.41
CA LEU A 78 -10.53 0.34 2.07
C LEU A 78 -11.64 -0.07 3.04
N ALA A 79 -12.15 0.86 3.87
CA ALA A 79 -13.19 0.56 4.85
C ALA A 79 -14.52 0.12 4.19
N ASP A 80 -14.91 0.75 3.08
CA ASP A 80 -16.11 0.38 2.34
C ASP A 80 -15.95 -0.99 1.64
N LEU A 81 -14.77 -1.29 1.08
CA LEU A 81 -14.46 -2.61 0.53
C LEU A 81 -14.38 -3.70 1.62
N GLU A 82 -13.75 -3.42 2.76
CA GLU A 82 -13.69 -4.33 3.91
C GLU A 82 -15.10 -4.65 4.43
N THR A 83 -15.96 -3.63 4.59
CA THR A 83 -17.37 -3.77 4.99
C THR A 83 -18.17 -4.63 4.01
N LEU A 84 -17.99 -4.42 2.70
CA LEU A 84 -18.62 -5.22 1.65
C LEU A 84 -18.23 -6.71 1.75
N LEU A 85 -16.94 -6.99 1.90
CA LEU A 85 -16.42 -8.36 1.92
C LEU A 85 -16.86 -9.10 3.20
N ASP A 86 -16.89 -8.41 4.34
CA ASP A 86 -17.41 -8.94 5.61
C ASP A 86 -18.90 -9.30 5.49
N ALA A 87 -19.71 -8.46 4.84
CA ALA A 87 -21.13 -8.73 4.60
C ALA A 87 -21.33 -9.93 3.65
N ALA A 88 -20.55 -10.01 2.56
CA ALA A 88 -20.66 -11.09 1.58
C ALA A 88 -20.18 -12.45 2.12
N GLN A 89 -19.20 -12.47 3.03
CA GLN A 89 -18.64 -13.70 3.61
C GLN A 89 -19.68 -14.53 4.39
N THR A 90 -20.79 -13.93 4.83
CA THR A 90 -21.89 -14.61 5.53
C THR A 90 -22.91 -15.28 4.60
N GLN A 91 -22.78 -15.11 3.29
CA GLN A 91 -23.79 -15.53 2.30
C GLN A 91 -23.44 -16.85 1.61
N PRO A 92 -24.42 -17.56 1.02
CA PRO A 92 -24.15 -18.69 0.12
C PRO A 92 -23.26 -18.26 -1.06
N THR A 93 -22.30 -19.11 -1.47
CA THR A 93 -21.27 -18.80 -2.48
C THR A 93 -21.75 -18.05 -3.72
N GLU A 94 -22.85 -18.50 -4.33
CA GLU A 94 -23.38 -17.90 -5.56
C GLU A 94 -23.91 -16.47 -5.33
N GLN A 95 -24.55 -16.24 -4.17
CA GLN A 95 -25.01 -14.92 -3.75
C GLN A 95 -23.82 -14.03 -3.34
N ALA A 96 -22.87 -14.57 -2.57
CA ALA A 96 -21.66 -13.87 -2.16
C ALA A 96 -20.88 -13.34 -3.36
N ARG A 97 -20.69 -14.17 -4.41
CA ARG A 97 -20.03 -13.78 -5.67
C ARG A 97 -20.64 -12.51 -6.28
N TRP A 98 -21.97 -12.47 -6.43
CA TRP A 98 -22.63 -11.32 -7.06
C TRP A 98 -22.72 -10.11 -6.13
N THR A 99 -22.92 -10.31 -4.83
CA THR A 99 -22.80 -9.24 -3.83
C THR A 99 -21.42 -8.58 -3.91
N VAL A 100 -20.32 -9.36 -3.96
CA VAL A 100 -18.96 -8.81 -4.09
C VAL A 100 -18.79 -8.09 -5.42
N LEU A 101 -19.18 -8.66 -6.56
CA LEU A 101 -18.97 -8.01 -7.86
C LEU A 101 -19.74 -6.69 -8.00
N GLU A 102 -21.01 -6.67 -7.62
CA GLU A 102 -21.85 -5.48 -7.74
C GLU A 102 -21.41 -4.40 -6.73
N GLY A 103 -21.20 -4.78 -5.47
CA GLY A 103 -20.69 -3.86 -4.45
C GLY A 103 -19.26 -3.37 -4.71
N TRP A 104 -18.38 -4.21 -5.29
CA TRP A 104 -17.01 -3.82 -5.61
C TRP A 104 -17.04 -2.69 -6.62
N VAL A 105 -17.80 -2.87 -7.72
CA VAL A 105 -18.04 -1.86 -8.75
C VAL A 105 -18.61 -0.57 -8.15
N ASP A 106 -19.61 -0.67 -7.27
CA ASP A 106 -20.22 0.52 -6.63
C ASP A 106 -19.21 1.29 -5.77
N VAL A 107 -18.41 0.60 -4.97
CA VAL A 107 -17.40 1.22 -4.09
C VAL A 107 -16.26 1.84 -4.90
N ILE A 108 -15.74 1.18 -5.94
CA ILE A 108 -14.66 1.75 -6.75
C ILE A 108 -15.11 2.96 -7.57
N LEU A 109 -16.37 3.00 -8.04
CA LEU A 109 -16.95 4.17 -8.72
C LEU A 109 -17.09 5.34 -7.73
N ALA A 110 -17.66 5.09 -6.54
CA ALA A 110 -17.79 6.11 -5.48
C ALA A 110 -16.42 6.73 -5.08
N HIS A 111 -15.36 5.92 -5.09
CA HIS A 111 -13.99 6.32 -4.74
C HIS A 111 -13.06 6.46 -5.96
N ARG A 112 -13.60 6.76 -7.15
CA ARG A 112 -12.83 6.88 -8.41
C ARG A 112 -11.60 7.80 -8.34
N ARG A 113 -11.65 8.88 -7.54
CA ARG A 113 -10.51 9.81 -7.37
C ARG A 113 -9.35 9.19 -6.55
N PRO A 114 -9.57 8.68 -5.32
CA PRO A 114 -8.56 7.86 -4.62
C PRO A 114 -8.02 6.70 -5.46
N LEU A 115 -8.87 5.99 -6.20
CA LEU A 115 -8.45 4.85 -7.02
C LEU A 115 -7.53 5.25 -8.18
N GLY A 116 -7.88 6.30 -8.94
CA GLY A 116 -7.03 6.81 -10.02
C GLY A 116 -5.68 7.34 -9.51
N MET A 117 -5.69 8.01 -8.34
CA MET A 117 -4.45 8.43 -7.67
C MET A 117 -3.57 7.24 -7.26
N LEU A 118 -4.16 6.16 -6.75
CA LEU A 118 -3.44 4.92 -6.51
C LEU A 118 -2.87 4.35 -7.82
N TYR A 119 -3.65 4.28 -8.89
CA TYR A 119 -3.21 3.67 -10.16
C TYR A 119 -1.93 4.30 -10.72
N HIS A 120 -1.75 5.61 -10.57
CA HIS A 120 -0.55 6.32 -11.04
C HIS A 120 0.73 6.05 -10.23
N ASP A 121 0.64 5.67 -8.95
CA ASP A 121 1.80 5.51 -8.07
C ASP A 121 1.92 4.14 -7.39
N ILE A 122 0.93 3.26 -7.45
CA ILE A 122 0.92 2.03 -6.62
C ILE A 122 2.03 1.04 -6.98
N ALA A 123 2.50 1.05 -8.23
CA ALA A 123 3.69 0.33 -8.66
C ALA A 123 5.01 0.86 -8.02
N LEU A 124 4.95 2.04 -7.38
CA LEU A 124 6.05 2.76 -6.73
C LEU A 124 5.78 3.10 -5.25
N VAL A 125 4.61 2.77 -4.70
CA VAL A 125 4.33 2.88 -3.26
C VAL A 125 5.01 1.70 -2.55
N GLY A 126 5.81 2.00 -1.53
CA GLY A 126 6.56 1.00 -0.78
C GLY A 126 5.68 -0.02 -0.03
N ARG A 127 6.31 -1.11 0.43
CA ARG A 127 5.70 -2.23 1.19
C ARG A 127 5.22 -1.83 2.60
N GLY A 128 4.37 -0.81 2.69
CA GLY A 128 3.73 -0.36 3.93
C GLY A 128 2.31 -0.91 4.09
N ASP A 129 1.70 -0.64 5.23
CA ASP A 129 0.45 -1.28 5.66
C ASP A 129 -0.74 -1.02 4.72
N THR A 130 -0.82 0.15 4.10
CA THR A 130 -1.86 0.47 3.08
C THR A 130 -1.75 -0.43 1.85
N TYR A 131 -0.54 -0.77 1.39
CA TYR A 131 -0.35 -1.71 0.29
C TYR A 131 -0.76 -3.13 0.69
N HIS A 132 -0.37 -3.57 1.90
CA HIS A 132 -0.76 -4.89 2.41
C HIS A 132 -2.29 -5.02 2.55
N ARG A 133 -2.98 -4.01 3.11
CA ARG A 133 -4.45 -3.99 3.20
C ARG A 133 -5.12 -4.05 1.82
N LEU A 134 -4.64 -3.29 0.84
CA LEU A 134 -5.23 -3.34 -0.50
C LEU A 134 -5.06 -4.73 -1.15
N MET A 135 -3.88 -5.35 -0.99
CA MET A 135 -3.65 -6.71 -1.49
C MET A 135 -4.52 -7.74 -0.77
N GLU A 136 -4.69 -7.61 0.55
CA GLU A 136 -5.58 -8.46 1.35
C GLU A 136 -7.05 -8.32 0.89
N VAL A 137 -7.55 -7.10 0.73
CA VAL A 137 -8.89 -6.80 0.22
C VAL A 137 -9.11 -7.40 -1.18
N ALA A 138 -8.16 -7.21 -2.11
CA ALA A 138 -8.24 -7.77 -3.45
C ALA A 138 -8.21 -9.32 -3.42
N MET A 139 -7.35 -9.93 -2.60
CA MET A 139 -7.28 -11.39 -2.45
C MET A 139 -8.59 -11.96 -1.85
N ARG A 140 -9.13 -11.33 -0.80
CA ARG A 140 -10.43 -11.71 -0.20
C ARG A 140 -11.58 -11.63 -1.21
N ALA A 141 -11.61 -10.59 -2.05
CA ALA A 141 -12.59 -10.47 -3.13
C ALA A 141 -12.47 -11.61 -4.15
N ASN A 142 -11.25 -11.92 -4.59
CA ASN A 142 -10.99 -13.03 -5.52
C ASN A 142 -11.45 -14.39 -4.94
N ASP A 143 -11.16 -14.65 -3.67
CA ASP A 143 -11.54 -15.91 -3.00
C ASP A 143 -13.07 -16.05 -2.84
N LEU A 144 -13.78 -14.97 -2.49
CA LEU A 144 -15.25 -14.95 -2.40
C LEU A 144 -15.93 -15.11 -3.77
N ILE A 145 -15.39 -14.47 -4.82
CA ILE A 145 -15.91 -14.60 -6.20
C ILE A 145 -15.65 -16.01 -6.74
N ALA A 146 -14.46 -16.57 -6.52
CA ALA A 146 -14.14 -17.94 -6.94
C ALA A 146 -15.01 -18.96 -6.20
N GLY A 147 -15.13 -18.81 -4.88
CA GLY A 147 -15.87 -19.69 -3.98
C GLY A 147 -15.04 -20.84 -3.40
N PRO A 148 -15.55 -21.53 -2.36
CA PRO A 148 -14.86 -22.64 -1.72
C PRO A 148 -14.64 -23.80 -2.71
N ASN A 149 -13.45 -24.40 -2.64
CA ASN A 149 -13.01 -25.49 -3.53
C ASN A 149 -12.90 -25.12 -5.02
N ALA A 150 -12.90 -23.83 -5.37
CA ALA A 150 -12.66 -23.35 -6.72
C ALA A 150 -11.38 -23.95 -7.33
N GLY A 151 -11.48 -24.47 -8.55
CA GLY A 151 -10.34 -24.98 -9.30
C GLY A 151 -9.43 -23.86 -9.82
N ARG A 152 -8.41 -24.24 -10.60
CA ARG A 152 -7.46 -23.25 -11.17
C ARG A 152 -8.16 -22.25 -12.09
N ARG A 153 -9.14 -22.72 -12.87
CA ARG A 153 -9.87 -21.92 -13.85
C ARG A 153 -10.73 -20.86 -13.16
N GLU A 154 -11.50 -21.27 -12.16
CA GLU A 154 -12.45 -20.42 -11.43
C GLU A 154 -11.72 -19.32 -10.67
N ARG A 155 -10.57 -19.62 -10.05
CA ARG A 155 -9.73 -18.61 -9.40
C ARG A 155 -9.11 -17.61 -10.38
N VAL A 156 -8.69 -18.06 -11.57
CA VAL A 156 -8.20 -17.13 -12.62
C VAL A 156 -9.32 -16.23 -13.13
N LEU A 157 -10.51 -16.77 -13.39
CA LEU A 157 -11.68 -16.00 -13.81
C LEU A 157 -12.12 -14.98 -12.75
N ALA A 158 -12.02 -15.32 -11.45
CA ALA A 158 -12.30 -14.40 -10.36
C ALA A 158 -11.34 -13.19 -10.35
N VAL A 159 -10.03 -13.44 -10.44
CA VAL A 159 -9.00 -12.39 -10.57
C VAL A 159 -9.25 -11.52 -11.81
N GLN A 160 -9.59 -12.14 -12.93
CA GLN A 160 -9.91 -11.42 -14.17
C GLN A 160 -11.19 -10.58 -14.05
N ALA A 161 -12.20 -11.03 -13.29
CA ALA A 161 -13.43 -10.26 -13.08
C ALA A 161 -13.17 -9.01 -12.22
N VAL A 162 -12.40 -9.12 -11.13
CA VAL A 162 -11.99 -7.97 -10.30
C VAL A 162 -11.13 -6.99 -11.10
N GLY A 163 -10.17 -7.48 -11.89
CA GLY A 163 -9.35 -6.66 -12.78
C GLY A 163 -10.18 -5.92 -13.85
N ALA A 164 -11.08 -6.63 -14.53
CA ALA A 164 -11.96 -6.08 -15.56
C ALA A 164 -12.93 -5.00 -15.04
N CYS A 165 -13.25 -5.01 -13.75
CA CYS A 165 -14.03 -3.94 -13.13
C CYS A 165 -13.18 -2.74 -12.69
N SER A 166 -11.89 -2.91 -12.45
CA SER A 166 -11.05 -1.88 -11.81
C SER A 166 -10.43 -0.89 -12.81
N ASP A 167 -9.88 -1.38 -13.91
CA ASP A 167 -9.26 -0.53 -14.94
C ASP A 167 -10.24 0.48 -15.58
N PRO A 168 -11.50 0.12 -15.95
CA PRO A 168 -12.35 1.05 -16.68
C PRO A 168 -12.70 2.33 -15.89
N VAL A 169 -12.82 2.23 -14.56
CA VAL A 169 -13.07 3.37 -13.66
C VAL A 169 -11.94 4.40 -13.69
N VAL A 170 -10.71 3.97 -13.98
CA VAL A 170 -9.53 4.83 -14.08
C VAL A 170 -9.39 5.43 -15.48
N PHE A 171 -9.74 4.69 -16.54
CA PHE A 171 -9.49 5.12 -17.92
C PHE A 171 -10.69 5.82 -18.60
N PHE A 172 -11.93 5.44 -18.30
CA PHE A 172 -13.15 5.98 -18.93
C PHE A 172 -13.82 7.05 -18.07
N THR A 173 -13.02 8.03 -17.62
CA THR A 173 -13.48 9.06 -16.68
C THR A 173 -14.54 10.02 -17.22
N ASP A 174 -14.74 10.02 -18.54
CA ASP A 174 -15.74 10.79 -19.30
C ASP A 174 -17.08 10.04 -19.47
N VAL A 175 -17.12 8.73 -19.21
CA VAL A 175 -18.34 7.92 -19.27
C VAL A 175 -19.15 8.08 -17.97
N PRO A 176 -20.49 8.22 -18.03
CA PRO A 176 -21.33 8.26 -16.82
C PRO A 176 -21.21 6.97 -16.00
N ASP A 177 -21.12 7.12 -14.68
CA ASP A 177 -20.87 6.01 -13.75
C ASP A 177 -21.92 4.90 -13.89
N GLU A 178 -23.20 5.22 -14.16
CA GLU A 178 -24.26 4.25 -14.36
C GLU A 178 -24.14 3.40 -15.64
N VAL A 179 -23.57 3.98 -16.71
CA VAL A 179 -23.29 3.28 -17.96
C VAL A 179 -22.08 2.38 -17.78
N LEU A 180 -21.01 2.93 -17.21
CA LEU A 180 -19.77 2.20 -16.94
C LEU A 180 -20.02 1.00 -16.01
N ARG A 181 -20.84 1.19 -14.96
CA ARG A 181 -21.33 0.11 -14.08
C ARG A 181 -22.00 -1.02 -14.86
N ALA A 182 -22.91 -0.68 -15.77
CA ALA A 182 -23.67 -1.67 -16.52
C ALA A 182 -22.76 -2.51 -17.42
N ASP A 183 -21.85 -1.87 -18.15
CA ASP A 183 -20.91 -2.52 -19.07
C ASP A 183 -19.90 -3.42 -18.34
N MET A 184 -19.35 -2.96 -17.21
CA MET A 184 -18.43 -3.76 -16.38
C MET A 184 -19.11 -5.03 -15.83
N LEU A 185 -20.34 -4.91 -15.33
CA LEU A 185 -21.08 -6.05 -14.78
C LEU A 185 -21.57 -7.02 -15.86
N ASP A 186 -21.91 -6.55 -17.06
CA ASP A 186 -22.17 -7.42 -18.22
C ASP A 186 -20.89 -8.17 -18.65
N GLY A 187 -19.74 -7.48 -18.71
CA GLY A 187 -18.43 -8.10 -18.93
C GLY A 187 -18.11 -9.20 -17.92
N ALA A 188 -18.30 -8.94 -16.63
CA ALA A 188 -18.10 -9.92 -15.56
C ALA A 188 -19.07 -11.12 -15.67
N ARG A 189 -20.34 -10.90 -16.03
CA ARG A 189 -21.32 -11.99 -16.28
C ARG A 189 -20.92 -12.88 -17.45
N ARG A 190 -20.42 -12.31 -18.55
CA ARG A 190 -19.93 -13.08 -19.71
C ARG A 190 -18.67 -13.87 -19.38
N LEU A 191 -17.76 -13.30 -18.59
CA LEU A 191 -16.52 -13.94 -18.16
C LEU A 191 -16.76 -15.12 -17.20
N LEU A 192 -17.71 -14.98 -16.28
CA LEU A 192 -18.04 -15.97 -15.26
C LEU A 192 -19.16 -16.95 -15.68
N ALA A 193 -19.65 -16.84 -16.92
CA ALA A 193 -20.63 -17.77 -17.48
C ALA A 193 -20.06 -19.20 -17.54
N PRO A 194 -20.86 -20.25 -17.27
CA PRO A 194 -20.42 -21.64 -17.38
C PRO A 194 -19.87 -21.93 -18.78
N HIS A 195 -18.70 -22.55 -18.89
CA HIS A 195 -18.17 -22.91 -20.19
C HIS A 195 -18.94 -24.13 -20.72
N PRO A 196 -19.32 -24.21 -22.01
CA PRO A 196 -20.07 -25.35 -22.55
C PRO A 196 -19.34 -26.70 -22.40
N ALA A 197 -18.01 -26.68 -22.20
CA ALA A 197 -17.23 -27.88 -21.88
C ALA A 197 -17.50 -28.42 -20.45
N ASP A 198 -17.79 -27.54 -19.48
CA ASP A 198 -18.07 -27.92 -18.10
C ASP A 198 -19.45 -28.61 -18.00
N THR A 199 -20.42 -28.18 -18.82
CA THR A 199 -21.72 -28.85 -18.97
C THR A 199 -21.68 -30.17 -19.74
N ALA A 200 -20.65 -30.40 -20.57
CA ALA A 200 -20.47 -31.66 -21.29
C ALA A 200 -19.86 -32.77 -20.42
N ALA A 201 -19.18 -32.40 -19.32
CA ALA A 201 -18.62 -33.31 -18.34
C ALA A 201 -19.70 -33.79 -17.33
N GLY A 202 -20.68 -34.54 -17.84
CA GLY A 202 -21.59 -35.33 -16.98
C GLY A 202 -20.82 -36.30 -16.08
N PRO A 203 -21.42 -36.79 -14.98
CA PRO A 203 -20.72 -37.64 -14.01
C PRO A 203 -20.08 -38.85 -14.70
N PRO A 204 -18.81 -39.19 -14.39
CA PRO A 204 -18.11 -40.25 -15.09
C PRO A 204 -18.83 -41.57 -14.92
N ALA A 205 -19.34 -42.11 -16.02
CA ALA A 205 -19.86 -43.48 -16.06
C ALA A 205 -18.75 -44.42 -15.55
N GLY A 206 -19.07 -45.21 -14.52
CA GLY A 206 -18.06 -45.85 -13.69
C GLY A 206 -17.13 -46.77 -14.49
N SER A 207 -15.83 -46.47 -14.47
CA SER A 207 -14.79 -47.41 -14.90
C SER A 207 -14.40 -48.30 -13.72
N ALA A 208 -14.81 -49.57 -13.77
CA ALA A 208 -14.38 -50.58 -12.82
C ALA A 208 -12.86 -50.84 -12.93
N ALA A 209 -12.27 -51.40 -11.87
CA ALA A 209 -10.84 -51.65 -11.78
C ALA A 209 -10.30 -52.56 -12.91
N GLY A 210 -9.09 -52.25 -13.39
CA GLY A 210 -8.39 -53.00 -14.44
C GLY A 210 -6.88 -52.84 -14.34
N SER A 211 -6.28 -53.37 -13.27
CA SER A 211 -4.83 -53.32 -13.03
C SER A 211 -4.02 -54.10 -14.07
N ARG A 212 -3.00 -53.48 -14.67
CA ARG A 212 -1.81 -54.17 -15.20
C ARG A 212 -0.54 -53.38 -14.93
N THR A 213 0.47 -54.08 -14.43
CA THR A 213 1.83 -53.62 -14.13
C THR A 213 2.82 -54.04 -15.22
N ASP A 214 4.09 -53.68 -15.03
CA ASP A 214 5.30 -54.07 -15.79
C ASP A 214 5.51 -53.41 -17.18
N ALA A 215 6.75 -53.11 -17.63
CA ALA A 215 8.04 -52.93 -16.94
C ALA A 215 9.11 -52.34 -17.91
N ALA A 216 10.29 -52.02 -17.37
CA ALA A 216 11.61 -51.99 -18.02
C ALA A 216 12.12 -50.74 -18.80
N ALA A 217 13.36 -50.37 -18.45
CA ALA A 217 14.14 -49.19 -18.80
C ALA A 217 14.97 -49.23 -20.09
N GLY A 218 15.12 -48.04 -20.72
CA GLY A 218 16.38 -47.46 -21.27
C GLY A 218 17.03 -48.04 -22.54
N PRO A 219 18.14 -47.45 -23.06
CA PRO A 219 18.72 -46.12 -22.77
C PRO A 219 19.15 -45.26 -24.01
N HIS A 220 19.75 -44.09 -23.72
CA HIS A 220 20.48 -43.08 -24.53
C HIS A 220 21.04 -43.38 -25.94
N THR A 221 21.11 -42.33 -26.78
CA THR A 221 22.33 -41.89 -27.50
C THR A 221 22.35 -40.36 -27.72
N ASP A 222 23.54 -39.77 -27.84
CA ASP A 222 23.84 -38.32 -27.83
C ASP A 222 24.09 -37.69 -29.23
N ALA A 223 24.56 -36.42 -29.22
CA ALA A 223 25.18 -35.59 -30.29
C ALA A 223 24.31 -34.42 -30.84
N GLU A 224 24.81 -33.20 -31.08
CA GLU A 224 26.15 -32.60 -30.81
C GLU A 224 26.09 -31.05 -30.79
N ALA A 225 26.97 -30.45 -29.95
CA ALA A 225 27.82 -29.26 -30.13
C ALA A 225 27.31 -27.89 -30.70
N GLY A 226 27.82 -26.79 -30.10
CA GLY A 226 27.61 -25.38 -30.51
C GLY A 226 28.65 -24.85 -31.54
N PRO A 227 29.08 -23.56 -31.55
CA PRO A 227 29.35 -22.74 -30.37
C PRO A 227 28.96 -21.22 -30.43
N ARG A 228 29.37 -20.52 -29.37
CA ARG A 228 29.21 -19.11 -28.95
C ARG A 228 29.70 -18.02 -29.95
N THR A 229 29.23 -16.79 -29.73
CA THR A 229 30.07 -15.57 -29.69
C THR A 229 29.59 -14.59 -28.61
N ASP A 230 30.53 -13.87 -28.00
CA ASP A 230 30.32 -12.90 -26.91
C ASP A 230 30.28 -11.42 -27.39
N ALA A 231 29.95 -10.53 -26.44
CA ALA A 231 30.38 -9.14 -26.32
C ALA A 231 29.70 -8.01 -27.15
N ALA A 232 29.09 -7.06 -26.43
CA ALA A 232 29.44 -5.63 -26.47
C ALA A 232 29.00 -4.95 -25.15
N ALA A 233 29.74 -3.92 -24.70
CA ALA A 233 29.49 -3.24 -23.42
C ALA A 233 29.54 -1.71 -23.57
N GLY A 234 28.73 -1.00 -22.78
CA GLY A 234 28.85 0.44 -22.50
C GLY A 234 28.48 1.41 -23.66
N PRO A 235 28.44 2.73 -23.41
CA PRO A 235 28.96 3.42 -22.23
C PRO A 235 27.93 4.24 -21.41
N ASP A 236 28.44 4.86 -20.35
CA ASP A 236 27.73 5.64 -19.33
C ASP A 236 27.12 6.98 -19.79
N ALA A 237 26.17 7.48 -19.00
CA ALA A 237 25.92 8.92 -18.84
C ALA A 237 25.70 9.22 -17.34
N ASP A 238 26.58 10.03 -16.76
CA ASP A 238 26.69 10.29 -15.32
C ASP A 238 26.12 11.69 -14.95
N ALA A 239 26.00 11.92 -13.64
CA ALA A 239 25.93 13.21 -12.95
C ALA A 239 24.64 14.06 -13.03
N ALA A 240 23.88 14.02 -11.93
CA ALA A 240 23.54 15.24 -11.16
C ALA A 240 23.19 14.91 -9.69
N ALA A 241 24.16 15.05 -8.78
CA ALA A 241 23.90 15.15 -7.33
C ALA A 241 23.70 16.64 -6.98
N GLY A 242 22.61 17.05 -6.31
CA GLY A 242 22.52 17.11 -4.84
C GLY A 242 22.77 18.56 -4.35
N PRO A 243 22.68 18.88 -3.04
CA PRO A 243 22.04 18.18 -1.92
C PRO A 243 20.94 19.05 -1.26
N ASP A 244 20.25 18.51 -0.24
CA ASP A 244 20.17 19.19 1.07
C ASP A 244 19.56 18.28 2.14
N ALA A 245 20.34 18.05 3.19
CA ALA A 245 19.91 17.35 4.40
C ALA A 245 20.59 18.03 5.59
N ASP A 246 19.81 18.60 6.50
CA ASP A 246 20.26 18.84 7.86
C ASP A 246 19.12 18.64 8.87
N ALA A 247 19.50 18.39 10.12
CA ALA A 247 18.64 17.80 11.14
C ALA A 247 18.67 18.54 12.48
N THR A 248 17.49 18.58 13.11
CA THR A 248 17.26 18.67 14.57
C THR A 248 17.55 19.96 15.34
N LEU A 249 16.86 20.03 16.50
CA LEU A 249 16.91 20.98 17.63
C LEU A 249 15.86 22.12 17.56
N GLY A 250 15.09 22.39 18.62
CA GLY A 250 14.97 21.68 19.90
C GLY A 250 13.79 22.20 20.75
N SER A 251 13.36 21.42 21.75
CA SER A 251 12.33 21.84 22.70
C SER A 251 12.94 22.58 23.90
N ALA A 252 12.35 23.72 24.26
CA ALA A 252 12.72 24.50 25.45
C ALA A 252 11.61 24.45 26.51
N THR A 253 11.99 24.23 27.75
CA THR A 253 11.11 24.21 28.95
C THR A 253 11.17 25.55 29.69
N PRO A 254 10.11 25.98 30.39
CA PRO A 254 10.20 27.01 31.42
C PRO A 254 10.20 26.45 32.86
N ALA A 255 11.23 26.86 33.61
CA ALA A 255 11.35 27.14 35.07
C ALA A 255 10.64 26.32 36.18
N THR A 256 11.46 25.94 37.18
CA THR A 256 11.16 25.47 38.55
C THR A 256 10.66 26.61 39.47
N PRO A 257 10.12 26.36 40.70
CA PRO A 257 10.82 25.80 41.89
C PRO A 257 10.02 24.68 42.62
N ALA A 258 10.46 24.05 43.74
CA ALA A 258 11.77 23.64 44.30
C ALA A 258 11.53 22.80 45.59
N GLY A 259 12.47 21.95 46.05
CA GLY A 259 12.28 21.20 47.31
C GLY A 259 13.30 20.09 47.65
N ALA A 260 14.25 20.42 48.55
CA ALA A 260 14.91 19.60 49.59
C ALA A 260 15.56 18.21 49.34
N ALA A 261 16.76 18.08 49.96
CA ALA A 261 17.31 16.93 50.70
C ALA A 261 17.99 15.72 49.98
N SER A 262 19.34 15.75 50.05
CA SER A 262 20.26 14.71 50.58
C SER A 262 20.09 13.22 50.24
N GLY A 263 21.17 12.59 49.74
CA GLY A 263 21.31 11.14 49.67
C GLY A 263 22.53 10.68 48.86
N ALA A 264 23.71 10.59 49.48
CA ALA A 264 24.93 10.17 48.80
C ALA A 264 24.98 8.65 48.56
N ALA A 265 25.10 8.23 47.30
CA ALA A 265 25.39 6.85 46.91
C ALA A 265 26.41 6.81 45.76
N SER A 266 27.46 6.00 45.89
CA SER A 266 28.60 6.00 44.97
C SER A 266 28.26 5.41 43.59
N ARG A 267 28.11 6.28 42.59
CA ARG A 267 27.98 5.84 41.20
C ARG A 267 29.34 5.42 40.64
N ARG A 268 29.55 4.11 40.50
CA ARG A 268 30.54 3.52 39.58
C ARG A 268 30.52 4.28 38.25
N ARG A 269 31.67 4.78 37.78
CA ARG A 269 31.82 5.32 36.42
C ARG A 269 31.40 4.25 35.42
N ARG A 270 30.28 4.45 34.71
CA ARG A 270 29.98 3.69 33.49
C ARG A 270 31.00 4.12 32.42
N PRO A 271 31.63 3.19 31.69
CA PRO A 271 32.49 3.56 30.56
C PRO A 271 31.66 4.34 29.53
N GLY A 272 32.25 5.36 28.92
CA GLY A 272 31.62 6.06 27.80
C GLY A 272 31.37 5.08 26.66
N ARG A 273 30.22 5.22 25.97
CA ARG A 273 29.87 4.40 24.80
C ARG A 273 30.98 4.55 23.75
N PRO A 274 31.66 3.46 23.32
CA PRO A 274 32.78 3.59 22.39
C PRO A 274 32.31 4.17 21.05
N ALA A 275 33.08 5.10 20.50
CA ALA A 275 32.72 5.87 19.32
C ALA A 275 32.95 5.15 17.97
N ALA A 276 33.47 3.91 18.00
CA ALA A 276 33.74 3.09 16.83
C ALA A 276 33.50 1.60 17.14
N LEU A 277 33.07 0.84 16.12
CA LEU A 277 33.01 -0.62 16.19
C LEU A 277 34.43 -1.20 16.24
N GLY A 278 34.64 -2.23 17.08
CA GLY A 278 35.85 -3.05 17.02
C GLY A 278 35.89 -3.89 15.73
N ARG A 279 37.08 -4.28 15.27
CA ARG A 279 37.25 -5.10 14.04
C ARG A 279 36.37 -6.37 14.05
N GLU A 280 36.35 -7.09 15.17
CA GLU A 280 35.50 -8.29 15.35
C GLU A 280 33.99 -8.01 15.16
N GLN A 281 33.52 -6.83 15.59
CA GLN A 281 32.12 -6.43 15.44
C GLN A 281 31.78 -6.02 13.99
N VAL A 282 32.74 -5.42 13.27
CA VAL A 282 32.62 -5.14 11.83
C VAL A 282 32.55 -6.45 11.04
N GLU A 283 33.41 -7.41 11.36
CA GLU A 283 33.39 -8.74 10.72
C GLU A 283 32.12 -9.52 11.06
N ALA A 284 31.62 -9.44 12.30
CA ALA A 284 30.34 -10.02 12.68
C ALA A 284 29.17 -9.39 11.88
N ALA A 285 29.14 -8.06 11.75
CA ALA A 285 28.14 -7.36 10.92
C ALA A 285 28.19 -7.83 9.45
N ARG A 286 29.40 -7.92 8.87
CA ARG A 286 29.61 -8.40 7.49
C ARG A 286 29.14 -9.85 7.32
N ARG A 287 29.45 -10.75 8.26
CA ARG A 287 28.98 -12.16 8.23
C ARG A 287 27.45 -12.26 8.34
N MET A 288 26.84 -11.54 9.27
CA MET A 288 25.38 -11.54 9.45
C MET A 288 24.63 -10.97 8.23
N HIS A 289 25.21 -9.96 7.57
CA HIS A 289 24.64 -9.38 6.36
C HIS A 289 24.81 -10.31 5.15
N ALA A 290 25.99 -10.88 4.94
CA ALA A 290 26.28 -11.81 3.84
C ALA A 290 25.48 -13.12 3.94
N ALA A 291 25.09 -13.53 5.15
CA ALA A 291 24.20 -14.68 5.36
C ALA A 291 22.74 -14.44 4.94
N GLY A 292 22.34 -13.19 4.64
CA GLY A 292 20.99 -12.84 4.16
C GLY A 292 19.84 -13.02 5.18
N THR A 293 20.11 -13.57 6.36
CA THR A 293 19.10 -13.91 7.39
C THR A 293 18.74 -12.76 8.32
N HIS A 294 19.50 -11.66 8.32
CA HIS A 294 19.30 -10.55 9.24
C HIS A 294 19.20 -9.22 8.47
N SER A 295 18.16 -8.43 8.77
CA SER A 295 18.05 -7.06 8.28
C SER A 295 19.13 -6.16 8.92
N VAL A 296 19.46 -5.04 8.27
CA VAL A 296 20.44 -4.08 8.82
C VAL A 296 19.99 -3.53 10.18
N ASP A 297 18.68 -3.42 10.40
CA ASP A 297 18.09 -3.02 11.69
C ASP A 297 18.32 -4.08 12.78
N ALA A 298 18.16 -5.37 12.45
CA ALA A 298 18.45 -6.47 13.37
C ALA A 298 19.95 -6.55 13.72
N ILE A 299 20.83 -6.31 12.74
CA ILE A 299 22.29 -6.26 12.95
C ILE A 299 22.67 -5.05 13.84
N ALA A 300 22.06 -3.88 13.61
CA ALA A 300 22.29 -2.69 14.42
C ALA A 300 21.85 -2.90 15.88
N ALA A 301 20.69 -3.53 16.09
CA ALA A 301 20.18 -3.89 17.41
C ALA A 301 21.08 -4.91 18.12
N ALA A 302 21.48 -5.99 17.44
CA ALA A 302 22.35 -7.04 17.99
C ALA A 302 23.73 -6.51 18.41
N LEU A 303 24.26 -5.51 17.70
CA LEU A 303 25.57 -4.89 17.97
C LEU A 303 25.47 -3.62 18.85
N GLY A 304 24.27 -3.17 19.24
CA GLY A 304 24.07 -1.99 20.10
C GLY A 304 24.45 -0.65 19.48
N VAL A 305 24.50 -0.57 18.14
CA VAL A 305 24.95 0.61 17.36
C VAL A 305 23.82 1.19 16.49
N SER A 306 24.06 2.33 15.85
CA SER A 306 23.08 2.91 14.92
C SER A 306 23.11 2.25 13.55
N ARG A 307 21.97 2.27 12.83
CA ARG A 307 21.88 1.90 11.40
C ARG A 307 22.97 2.54 10.55
N ALA A 308 23.19 3.85 10.71
CA ALA A 308 24.18 4.61 9.97
C ALA A 308 25.63 4.13 10.26
N THR A 309 25.88 3.62 11.47
CA THR A 309 27.15 2.98 11.83
C THR A 309 27.32 1.67 11.05
N VAL A 310 26.28 0.82 10.98
CA VAL A 310 26.36 -0.47 10.26
C VAL A 310 26.58 -0.25 8.76
N TYR A 311 25.78 0.60 8.11
CA TYR A 311 25.92 0.88 6.67
C TYR A 311 27.35 1.32 6.30
N ARG A 312 27.96 2.23 7.08
CA ARG A 312 29.33 2.74 6.85
C ARG A 312 30.41 1.64 6.78
N HIS A 313 30.19 0.48 7.40
CA HIS A 313 31.15 -0.63 7.39
C HIS A 313 30.75 -1.80 6.46
N LEU A 314 29.51 -1.80 5.94
CA LEU A 314 29.05 -2.71 4.90
C LEU A 314 29.35 -2.20 3.49
N THR A 315 29.41 -0.88 3.27
CA THR A 315 29.74 -0.27 1.96
C THR A 315 31.18 0.24 1.82
N ALA A 316 32.01 0.09 2.86
CA ALA A 316 33.46 0.28 2.73
C ALA A 316 34.08 -0.95 2.04
N PRO A 317 34.91 -0.78 0.99
CA PRO A 317 35.63 -1.89 0.35
C PRO A 317 36.56 -2.63 1.33
#